data_AF-A0A8S2TVQ3-F1
#
_entry.id   AF-A0A8S2TVQ3-F1
#
_cell.length_a   1.000
_cell.length_b   1.000
_cell.length_c   1.000
_cell.angle_alpha   90.00
_cell.angle_beta   90.00
_cell.angle_gamma   90.00
#
_symmetry.space_group_name_H-M   'P 1'
#
loop_
_entity.id
_entity.type
_entity.pdbx_description
1 polymer ?
#
loop_
_entity_poly.entity_id
_entity_poly.type
_entity_poly.pdbx_seq_one_letter_code
_entity_poly.pdbx_strand_id
1 'polypeptide(L)'
;MLTNILCHSSPPESVAKPQLIEYCRLANTFQEYGDEKQLAEFNNDYKANKSIYWYTCESFLFRLLSKATRQWDVDALLDFGFYVSDLNEQLYQFQKQQFSSFNNILRVYRGIRNASKQSRRLHINKYVFVHNRRL
;
A
#
# COMPACT_ATOMS: atom_id res chain seq x y z
N MET A 1 -12.37 10.21 3.27
CA MET A 1 -12.25 11.04 4.49
C MET A 1 -10.87 10.93 5.12
N LEU A 2 -10.38 9.73 5.45
CA LEU A 2 -9.03 9.56 6.04
C LEU A 2 -7.87 9.93 5.08
N THR A 3 -7.98 9.62 3.78
CA THR A 3 -6.94 9.96 2.79
C THR A 3 -6.72 11.47 2.64
N ASN A 4 -7.78 12.27 2.61
CA ASN A 4 -7.66 13.74 2.54
C ASN A 4 -7.04 14.33 3.81
N ILE A 5 -7.34 13.78 5.00
CA ILE A 5 -6.74 14.25 6.25
C ILE A 5 -5.24 13.94 6.25
N LEU A 6 -4.86 12.70 5.93
CA LEU A 6 -3.46 12.29 5.83
C LEU A 6 -2.67 13.09 4.77
N CYS A 7 -3.26 13.39 3.61
CA CYS A 7 -2.61 14.19 2.57
C CYS A 7 -2.39 15.66 2.97
N HIS A 8 -3.29 16.28 3.72
CA HIS A 8 -3.21 17.71 4.05
C HIS A 8 -2.40 18.00 5.32
N SER A 9 -2.21 17.01 6.21
CA SER A 9 -1.41 17.15 7.42
C SER A 9 -0.06 16.44 7.38
N SER A 10 0.26 15.71 6.30
CA SER A 10 1.54 15.01 6.19
C SER A 10 2.68 16.03 6.04
N PRO A 11 3.76 15.92 6.83
CA PRO A 11 4.96 16.69 6.61
C PRO A 11 5.54 16.44 5.21
N PRO A 12 6.32 17.39 4.66
CA PRO A 12 6.99 17.22 3.37
C PRO A 12 7.87 15.95 3.37
N GLU A 13 8.06 15.33 2.20
CA GLU A 13 8.81 14.07 2.05
C GLU A 13 10.19 14.12 2.73
N SER A 14 10.87 15.27 2.70
CA SER A 14 12.18 15.47 3.33
C SER A 14 12.19 15.23 4.84
N VAL A 15 11.06 15.41 5.53
CA VAL A 15 10.88 15.17 6.97
C VAL A 15 10.18 13.83 7.23
N ALA A 16 9.17 13.51 6.42
CA ALA A 16 8.35 12.30 6.62
C ALA A 16 9.10 11.00 6.26
N LYS A 17 9.97 11.03 5.24
CA LYS A 17 10.69 9.83 4.78
C LYS A 17 11.68 9.31 5.84
N PRO A 18 12.53 10.13 6.48
CA PRO A 18 13.36 9.68 7.59
C PRO A 18 12.57 9.05 8.74
N GLN A 19 11.44 9.64 9.13
CA GLN A 19 10.57 9.14 10.20
C GLN A 19 9.98 7.77 9.84
N LEU A 20 9.48 7.62 8.60
CA LEU A 20 8.99 6.35 8.11
C LEU A 20 10.09 5.27 8.11
N ILE A 21 11.32 5.62 7.69
CA ILE A 21 12.44 4.69 7.71
C ILE A 21 12.75 4.25 9.15
N GLU A 22 12.75 5.17 10.10
CA GLU A 22 12.97 4.88 11.52
C GLU A 22 11.88 3.98 12.09
N TYR A 23 10.60 4.30 11.85
CA TYR A 23 9.47 3.43 12.19
C TYR A 23 9.66 2.02 11.61
N CYS A 24 10.05 1.93 10.33
CA CYS A 24 10.29 0.65 9.67
C CYS A 24 11.47 -0.12 10.29
N ARG A 25 12.56 0.54 10.72
CA ARG A 25 13.66 -0.11 11.46
C ARG A 25 13.19 -0.66 12.80
N LEU A 26 12.45 0.13 13.58
CA LEU A 26 11.91 -0.29 14.87
C LEU A 26 10.94 -1.48 14.70
N ALA A 27 10.08 -1.43 13.69
CA ALA A 27 9.17 -2.54 13.35
C ALA A 27 9.92 -3.80 12.86
N ASN A 28 11.06 -3.64 12.17
CA ASN A 28 11.91 -4.73 11.69
C ASN A 28 12.79 -5.37 12.78
N THR A 29 12.98 -4.72 13.93
CA THR A 29 13.75 -5.28 15.06
C THR A 29 13.12 -6.59 15.59
N PHE A 30 11.86 -6.84 15.24
CA PHE A 30 11.12 -8.07 15.54
C PHE A 30 11.18 -9.14 14.42
N GLN A 31 12.09 -9.01 13.44
CA GLN A 31 12.39 -10.00 12.38
C GLN A 31 11.22 -10.45 11.49
N GLU A 32 10.05 -9.81 11.56
CA GLU A 32 8.87 -10.22 10.78
C GLU A 32 8.76 -9.55 9.40
N TYR A 33 9.43 -8.42 9.13
CA TYR A 33 9.01 -7.52 8.04
C TYR A 33 10.07 -7.06 7.04
N GLY A 34 11.18 -7.77 6.83
CA GLY A 34 12.01 -7.59 5.62
C GLY A 34 13.49 -7.30 5.91
N ASP A 35 14.29 -7.43 4.86
CA ASP A 35 15.75 -7.27 4.92
C ASP A 35 16.13 -5.78 5.01
N GLU A 36 17.12 -5.45 5.84
CA GLU A 36 17.68 -4.09 5.99
C GLU A 36 18.14 -3.53 4.63
N LYS A 37 18.54 -4.43 3.73
CA LYS A 37 18.85 -4.11 2.33
C LYS A 37 17.66 -3.47 1.59
N GLN A 38 16.45 -4.01 1.71
CA GLN A 38 15.26 -3.44 1.03
C GLN A 38 14.92 -2.05 1.57
N LEU A 39 15.15 -1.82 2.87
CA LEU A 39 14.94 -0.53 3.48
C LEU A 39 15.95 0.50 2.97
N ALA A 40 17.22 0.10 2.81
CA ALA A 40 18.25 0.95 2.22
C ALA A 40 17.96 1.28 0.75
N GLU A 41 17.53 0.29 -0.04
CA GLU A 41 17.10 0.49 -1.42
C GLU A 41 15.91 1.45 -1.51
N PHE A 42 14.90 1.30 -0.65
CA PHE A 42 13.79 2.25 -0.58
C PHE A 42 14.27 3.65 -0.19
N ASN A 43 15.14 3.78 0.81
CA ASN A 43 15.66 5.08 1.22
C ASN A 43 16.38 5.81 0.08
N ASN A 44 17.18 5.10 -0.71
CA ASN A 44 18.00 5.69 -1.77
C ASN A 44 17.25 5.86 -3.11
N ASP A 45 16.42 4.89 -3.50
CA ASP A 45 15.85 4.81 -4.85
C ASP A 45 14.36 5.15 -4.93
N TYR A 46 13.72 5.44 -3.79
CA TYR A 46 12.32 5.81 -3.78
C TYR A 46 12.06 7.09 -4.58
N LYS A 47 11.00 7.04 -5.39
CA LYS A 47 10.43 8.16 -6.15
C LYS A 47 8.91 8.00 -6.13
N ALA A 48 8.18 9.11 -6.06
CA ALA A 48 6.70 9.11 -6.05
C ALA A 48 6.08 8.29 -7.20
N ASN A 49 6.66 8.37 -8.41
CA ASN A 49 6.21 7.61 -9.58
C ASN A 49 6.53 6.10 -9.54
N LYS A 50 7.12 5.60 -8.46
CA LYS A 50 7.36 4.17 -8.20
C LYS A 50 6.61 3.67 -6.97
N SER A 51 5.68 4.44 -6.40
CA SER A 51 4.94 4.06 -5.18
C SER A 51 4.20 2.72 -5.32
N ILE A 52 3.55 2.44 -6.46
CA ILE A 52 2.89 1.16 -6.74
C ILE A 52 3.90 0.01 -6.82
N TYR A 53 5.08 0.22 -7.43
CA TYR A 53 6.12 -0.80 -7.50
C TYR A 53 6.55 -1.20 -6.08
N TRP A 54 6.84 -0.23 -5.23
CA TRP A 54 7.20 -0.45 -3.85
C TRP A 54 6.08 -1.11 -3.04
N TYR A 55 4.81 -0.85 -3.36
CA TYR A 55 3.65 -1.49 -2.72
C TYR A 55 3.42 -2.94 -3.17
N THR A 56 3.82 -3.29 -4.39
CA THR A 56 3.49 -4.59 -5.00
C THR A 56 4.65 -5.59 -5.03
N CYS A 57 5.90 -5.11 -4.98
CA CYS A 57 7.03 -5.95 -4.60
C CYS A 57 6.76 -6.58 -3.23
N GLU A 58 7.37 -7.74 -2.92
CA GLU A 58 7.31 -8.37 -1.59
C GLU A 58 8.07 -7.56 -0.51
N SER A 59 7.88 -6.25 -0.50
CA SER A 59 8.52 -5.27 0.35
C SER A 59 7.88 -5.24 1.74
N PHE A 60 8.61 -4.61 2.66
CA PHE A 60 8.15 -4.28 4.00
C PHE A 60 6.94 -3.34 3.99
N LEU A 61 6.82 -2.45 3.00
CA LEU A 61 5.82 -1.38 2.96
C LEU A 61 4.39 -1.91 2.90
N PHE A 62 4.12 -2.91 2.04
CA PHE A 62 2.80 -3.51 1.95
C PHE A 62 2.37 -4.12 3.27
N ARG A 63 3.27 -4.86 3.92
CA ARG A 63 2.99 -5.59 5.16
C ARG A 63 2.76 -4.63 6.32
N LEU A 64 3.67 -3.66 6.50
CA LEU A 64 3.59 -2.68 7.59
C LEU A 64 2.39 -1.76 7.43
N LEU A 65 2.14 -1.22 6.23
CA LEU A 65 0.96 -0.40 5.98
C LEU A 65 -0.34 -1.21 6.17
N SER A 66 -0.37 -2.46 5.70
CA SER A 66 -1.52 -3.36 5.93
C SER A 66 -1.73 -3.69 7.41
N LYS A 67 -0.65 -3.74 8.21
CA LYS A 67 -0.72 -3.97 9.66
C LYS A 67 -1.23 -2.73 10.38
N ALA A 68 -0.62 -1.57 10.12
CA ALA A 68 -1.02 -0.27 10.70
C ALA A 68 -2.50 0.03 10.43
N THR A 69 -2.96 -0.18 9.19
CA THR A 69 -4.38 -0.01 8.83
C THR A 69 -5.31 -0.99 9.55
N ARG A 70 -4.92 -2.26 9.73
CA ARG A 70 -5.74 -3.25 10.46
C ARG A 70 -5.82 -2.97 11.95
N GLN A 71 -4.73 -2.44 12.52
CA GLN A 71 -4.63 -2.12 13.94
C GLN A 71 -5.12 -0.71 14.27
N TRP A 72 -5.48 0.09 13.26
CA TRP A 72 -5.81 1.51 13.43
C TRP A 72 -4.73 2.29 14.17
N ASP A 73 -3.47 1.95 13.89
CA ASP A 73 -2.31 2.66 14.44
C ASP A 73 -2.19 4.02 13.74
N VAL A 74 -2.79 5.05 14.35
CA VAL A 74 -2.90 6.39 13.76
C VAL A 74 -1.52 7.01 13.58
N ASP A 75 -0.60 6.81 14.53
CA ASP A 75 0.75 7.35 14.48
C ASP A 75 1.52 6.73 13.30
N ALA A 76 1.48 5.40 13.17
CA ALA A 76 2.05 4.74 12.01
C ALA A 76 1.42 5.21 10.69
N LEU A 77 0.09 5.37 10.64
CA LEU A 77 -0.60 5.85 9.44
C LEU A 77 -0.19 7.29 9.05
N LEU A 78 0.15 8.13 10.03
CA LEU A 78 0.71 9.46 9.79
C LEU A 78 2.12 9.37 9.22
N ASP A 79 2.98 8.48 9.74
CA ASP A 79 4.32 8.23 9.18
C ASP A 79 4.24 7.73 7.73
N PHE A 80 3.24 6.91 7.41
CA PHE A 80 2.95 6.47 6.04
C PHE A 80 2.29 7.54 5.17
N GLY A 81 1.95 8.72 5.70
CA GLY A 81 1.10 9.73 5.05
C GLY A 81 1.60 10.18 3.68
N PHE A 82 2.89 10.50 3.56
CA PHE A 82 3.48 10.91 2.27
C PHE A 82 3.43 9.76 1.25
N TYR A 83 3.79 8.54 1.69
CA TYR A 83 3.82 7.37 0.82
C TYR A 83 2.42 6.99 0.33
N VAL A 84 1.41 7.07 1.20
CA VAL A 84 0.00 6.84 0.87
C VAL A 84 -0.52 7.88 -0.11
N SER A 85 -0.07 9.14 0.03
CA SER A 85 -0.40 10.21 -0.90
C SER A 85 0.12 9.90 -2.31
N ASP A 86 1.41 9.57 -2.42
CA ASP A 86 2.06 9.20 -3.68
C ASP A 86 1.44 7.94 -4.29
N LEU A 87 1.08 6.95 -3.45
CA LEU A 87 0.41 5.74 -3.89
C LEU A 87 -0.98 6.03 -4.45
N ASN A 88 -1.75 6.87 -3.77
CA ASN A 88 -3.10 7.23 -4.19
C ASN A 88 -3.08 8.04 -5.49
N GLU A 89 -2.15 8.99 -5.63
CA GLU A 89 -1.97 9.73 -6.87
C GLU A 89 -1.61 8.79 -8.03
N GLN A 90 -0.63 7.90 -7.83
CA GLN A 90 -0.25 6.97 -8.88
C GLN A 90 -1.40 6.03 -9.27
N LEU A 91 -2.14 5.49 -8.30
CA LEU A 91 -3.31 4.64 -8.54
C LEU A 91 -4.41 5.40 -9.32
N TYR A 92 -4.63 6.67 -9.00
CA TYR A 92 -5.60 7.51 -9.71
C TYR A 92 -5.20 7.73 -11.18
N GLN A 93 -3.91 7.95 -11.46
CA GLN A 93 -3.43 8.05 -12.84
C GLN A 93 -3.58 6.72 -13.60
N PHE A 94 -3.25 5.59 -12.98
CA PHE A 94 -3.46 4.26 -13.56
C PHE A 94 -4.94 3.99 -13.84
N GLN A 95 -5.81 4.36 -12.90
CA GLN A 95 -7.26 4.23 -13.07
C GLN A 95 -7.73 5.06 -14.27
N LYS A 96 -7.31 6.33 -14.39
CA LYS A 96 -7.65 7.15 -15.56
C LYS A 96 -7.25 6.50 -16.87
N GLN A 97 -6.03 5.95 -16.95
CA GLN A 97 -5.50 5.30 -18.15
C GLN A 97 -6.24 4.00 -18.48
N GLN A 98 -6.57 3.18 -17.47
CA GLN A 98 -7.23 1.89 -17.68
C GLN A 98 -8.71 2.07 -18.00
N PHE A 99 -9.39 3.05 -17.41
CA PHE A 99 -10.84 3.21 -17.52
C PHE A 99 -11.28 4.23 -18.57
N SER A 100 -10.37 4.99 -19.18
CA SER A 100 -10.70 5.85 -20.33
C SER A 100 -11.22 5.07 -21.53
N SER A 101 -10.90 3.77 -21.63
CA SER A 101 -11.23 2.91 -22.77
C SER A 101 -12.24 1.79 -22.46
N PHE A 102 -12.70 1.65 -21.20
CA PHE A 102 -13.64 0.61 -20.78
C PHE A 102 -14.98 1.21 -20.35
N ASN A 103 -16.04 0.43 -20.52
CA ASN A 103 -17.41 0.82 -20.18
C ASN A 103 -17.63 0.77 -18.65
N ASN A 104 -16.87 1.57 -17.88
CA ASN A 104 -16.91 1.85 -16.43
C ASN A 104 -17.06 0.67 -15.43
N ILE A 105 -17.12 -0.59 -15.89
CA ILE A 105 -17.37 -1.78 -15.10
C ILE A 105 -16.19 -2.72 -15.24
N LEU A 106 -15.43 -2.85 -14.15
CA LEU A 106 -14.33 -3.80 -14.03
C LEU A 106 -14.74 -4.90 -13.04
N ARG A 107 -14.74 -6.17 -13.49
CA ARG A 107 -15.04 -7.36 -12.67
C ARG A 107 -13.79 -8.18 -12.39
N VAL A 108 -13.67 -8.64 -11.16
CA VAL A 108 -12.40 -8.76 -10.48
C VAL A 108 -12.56 -9.70 -9.26
N TYR A 109 -11.55 -10.52 -8.90
CA TYR A 109 -11.70 -11.68 -7.97
C TYR A 109 -10.56 -11.88 -6.94
N ARG A 110 -10.90 -12.13 -5.65
CA ARG A 110 -9.93 -12.45 -4.55
C ARG A 110 -10.16 -13.87 -4.08
N GLY A 111 -9.09 -14.62 -3.90
CA GLY A 111 -9.11 -15.75 -2.97
C GLY A 111 -9.19 -15.24 -1.54
N ILE A 112 -10.12 -15.79 -0.74
CA ILE A 112 -10.16 -15.60 0.72
C ILE A 112 -9.87 -16.97 1.34
N ARG A 113 -8.85 -17.05 2.21
CA ARG A 113 -8.51 -18.28 2.92
C ARG A 113 -9.27 -18.33 4.23
N ASN A 114 -10.36 -19.09 4.27
CA ASN A 114 -11.12 -19.31 5.50
C ASN A 114 -10.56 -20.54 6.22
N ALA A 115 -10.22 -20.42 7.51
CA ALA A 115 -9.63 -21.50 8.30
C ALA A 115 -10.62 -22.62 8.70
N SER A 116 -11.90 -22.52 8.33
CA SER A 116 -12.91 -23.50 8.69
C SER A 116 -13.48 -24.19 7.45
N LYS A 117 -13.43 -25.53 7.44
CA LYS A 117 -14.27 -26.40 6.59
C LYS A 117 -15.74 -26.02 6.82
N GLN A 118 -16.27 -25.07 6.06
CA GLN A 118 -17.65 -24.95 5.60
C GLN A 118 -17.65 -23.93 4.45
N SER A 119 -17.63 -24.47 3.24
CA SER A 119 -17.88 -23.70 2.02
C SER A 119 -19.30 -23.15 2.10
N ARG A 120 -19.45 -21.82 2.06
CA ARG A 120 -20.58 -21.15 1.42
C ARG A 120 -20.35 -19.65 1.27
N ARG A 121 -20.42 -19.23 0.01
CA ARG A 121 -20.59 -17.87 -0.52
C ARG A 121 -19.38 -16.95 -0.39
N LEU A 122 -18.72 -16.77 -1.53
CA LEU A 122 -17.83 -15.65 -1.82
C LEU A 122 -18.57 -14.36 -1.49
N HIS A 123 -18.15 -13.70 -0.41
CA HIS A 123 -18.55 -12.33 -0.15
C HIS A 123 -17.89 -11.48 -1.23
N ILE A 124 -18.70 -10.99 -2.16
CA ILE A 124 -18.29 -10.00 -3.15
C ILE A 124 -17.99 -8.74 -2.35
N ASN A 125 -16.73 -8.57 -1.94
CA ASN A 125 -16.27 -7.24 -1.59
C ASN A 125 -16.42 -6.41 -2.88
N LYS A 126 -17.42 -5.53 -2.88
CA LYS A 126 -17.46 -4.41 -3.80
C LYS A 126 -16.10 -3.73 -3.65
N TYR A 127 -15.42 -3.56 -4.79
CA TYR A 127 -14.18 -2.83 -5.00
C TYR A 127 -12.85 -3.62 -5.01
N VAL A 128 -12.14 -3.32 -6.11
CA VAL A 128 -10.72 -3.50 -6.46
C VAL A 128 -10.26 -4.91 -6.83
N PHE A 129 -10.03 -5.16 -8.13
CA PHE A 129 -8.93 -6.05 -8.51
C PHE A 129 -8.23 -5.66 -9.81
N VAL A 130 -7.00 -6.17 -9.91
CA VAL A 130 -6.04 -6.02 -11.00
C VAL A 130 -5.86 -7.41 -11.64
N HIS A 131 -5.98 -7.50 -12.96
CA HIS A 131 -5.67 -8.72 -13.72
C HIS A 131 -4.25 -8.59 -14.29
N ASN A 132 -3.30 -9.34 -13.72
CA ASN A 132 -1.94 -9.45 -14.27
C ASN A 132 -1.92 -10.56 -15.32
N ARG A 133 -1.88 -10.21 -16.62
CA ARG A 133 -1.39 -11.13 -17.66
C ARG A 133 0.12 -10.94 -17.76
N ARG A 134 0.85 -11.98 -17.37
CA ARG A 134 2.24 -12.17 -17.82
C ARG A 134 2.22 -12.35 -19.34
N LEU A 135 2.95 -11.50 -20.05
CA LEU A 135 3.49 -11.82 -21.37
C LEU A 135 4.78 -12.64 -21.17
#